data_AF-A0A7C3XCN1-F1
#
_entry.id   AF-A0A7C3XCN1-F1
#
_cell.length_a   1.000
_cell.length_b   1.000
_cell.length_c   1.000
_cell.angle_alpha   90.00
_cell.angle_beta   90.00
_cell.angle_gamma   90.00
#
_symmetry.space_group_name_H-M   'P 1'
#
loop_
_entity.id
_entity.type
_entity.pdbx_description
1 polymer ?
#
loop_
_entity_poly.entity_id
_entity_poly.type
_entity_poly.pdbx_seq_one_letter_code
_entity_poly.pdbx_strand_id
1 'polypeptide(L)'
;MDPLEAYRRTQRILRREFDTLTKELCPTCLEPCCRIPTKVTPLDVAIAEACGWRPSAETGVEDAMAAAAAQAYAAIAGTQEGQPSAPCPFLTDKGCDFPGDVRPYGCAMHVCRFINGRMSSKDRARFRRYLSQLRRDYERILQTFADNRRRKGLYGDGSVPSRGG
;
A
#
# COMPACT_ATOMS: atom_id res chain seq x y z
N MET A 1 12.31 18.79 5.71
CA MET A 1 12.41 17.32 5.76
C MET A 1 11.72 16.76 4.53
N ASP A 2 12.46 15.95 3.77
CA ASP A 2 11.96 15.24 2.58
C ASP A 2 10.73 14.38 2.94
N PRO A 3 9.59 14.50 2.21
CA PRO A 3 8.40 13.69 2.46
C PRO A 3 8.68 12.19 2.44
N LEU A 4 9.54 11.72 1.53
CA LEU A 4 9.85 10.30 1.40
C LEU A 4 10.66 9.79 2.60
N GLU A 5 11.67 10.53 3.05
CA GLU A 5 12.41 10.21 4.26
C GLU A 5 11.51 10.14 5.50
N ALA A 6 10.60 11.12 5.66
CA ALA A 6 9.63 11.14 6.76
C ALA A 6 8.68 9.92 6.71
N TYR A 7 8.15 9.60 5.53
CA TYR A 7 7.32 8.42 5.29
C TYR A 7 8.06 7.13 5.69
N ARG A 8 9.29 6.94 5.20
CA ARG A 8 10.12 5.77 5.51
C ARG A 8 10.44 5.65 7.00
N ARG A 9 10.73 6.77 7.67
CA ARG A 9 10.95 6.79 9.12
C ARG A 9 9.71 6.33 9.87
N THR A 10 8.53 6.84 9.50
CA THR A 10 7.26 6.45 10.13
C THR A 10 6.94 4.98 9.88
N GLN A 11 7.12 4.48 8.65
CA GLN A 11 6.98 3.06 8.30
C GLN A 11 7.89 2.16 9.14
N ARG A 12 9.18 2.51 9.32
CA ARG A 12 10.09 1.71 10.18
C ARG A 12 9.60 1.60 11.62
N ILE A 13 9.05 2.67 12.17
CA ILE A 13 8.52 2.67 13.53
C ILE A 13 7.28 1.78 13.61
N LEU A 14 6.32 1.99 12.71
CA LEU A 14 5.11 1.17 12.62
C LEU A 14 5.45 -0.32 12.43
N ARG A 15 6.40 -0.61 11.54
CA ARG A 15 6.82 -1.98 11.21
C ARG A 15 7.50 -2.66 12.39
N ARG A 16 8.34 -1.97 13.16
CA ARG A 16 8.94 -2.54 14.37
C ARG A 16 7.88 -2.99 15.38
N GLU A 17 6.81 -2.22 15.54
CA GLU A 17 5.68 -2.60 16.41
C GLU A 17 4.86 -3.74 15.82
N PHE A 18 4.58 -3.68 14.51
CA PHE A 18 3.82 -4.71 13.81
C PHE A 18 4.57 -6.03 13.71
N ASP A 19 5.87 -6.04 13.45
CA ASP A 19 6.68 -7.24 13.24
C ASP A 19 6.52 -8.23 14.39
N THR A 20 6.66 -7.74 15.62
CA THR A 20 6.48 -8.55 16.83
C THR A 20 5.11 -9.22 16.86
N LEU A 21 4.04 -8.45 16.67
CA LEU A 21 2.67 -8.96 16.70
C LEU A 21 2.36 -9.87 15.51
N THR A 22 2.87 -9.54 14.32
CA THR A 22 2.63 -10.34 13.10
C THR A 22 3.38 -11.67 13.14
N LYS A 23 4.57 -11.74 13.73
CA LYS A 23 5.31 -13.00 13.88
C LYS A 23 4.58 -13.98 14.79
N GLU A 24 3.91 -13.48 15.82
CA GLU A 24 3.11 -14.29 16.73
C GLU A 24 1.75 -14.67 16.12
N LEU A 25 1.03 -13.71 15.54
CA LEU A 25 -0.40 -13.87 15.21
C LEU A 25 -0.68 -14.29 13.76
N CYS A 26 0.18 -13.94 12.80
CA CYS A 26 -0.12 -14.17 11.38
C CYS A 26 0.03 -15.62 10.90
N PRO A 27 1.02 -16.43 11.34
CA PRO A 27 1.21 -17.79 10.83
C PRO A 27 0.00 -18.70 11.00
N THR A 28 -0.82 -18.46 12.03
CA THR A 28 -2.04 -19.24 12.33
C THR A 28 -3.32 -18.43 12.16
N CYS A 29 -3.27 -17.29 11.46
CA CYS A 29 -4.43 -16.42 11.31
C CYS A 29 -5.49 -17.04 10.39
N LEU A 30 -6.70 -17.21 10.90
CA LEU A 30 -7.85 -17.71 10.13
C LEU A 30 -8.34 -16.67 9.09
N GLU A 31 -8.03 -15.40 9.30
CA GLU A 31 -8.45 -14.27 8.45
C GLU A 31 -7.24 -13.43 8.01
N PRO A 32 -6.38 -13.96 7.13
CA PRO A 32 -5.16 -13.25 6.71
C PRO A 32 -5.52 -12.02 5.87
N CYS A 33 -5.15 -10.85 6.36
CA CYS A 33 -5.37 -9.57 5.68
C CYS A 33 -4.45 -9.33 4.47
N CYS A 34 -3.51 -10.24 4.20
CA CYS A 34 -2.62 -10.23 3.04
C CYS A 34 -3.21 -10.97 1.82
N ARG A 35 -4.52 -11.24 1.82
CA ARG A 35 -5.25 -11.75 0.65
C ARG A 35 -5.84 -10.61 -0.17
N ILE A 36 -6.32 -10.93 -1.36
CA ILE A 36 -6.98 -9.97 -2.25
C ILE A 36 -8.36 -9.54 -1.70
N PRO A 37 -8.76 -8.26 -1.94
CA PRO A 37 -8.08 -7.23 -2.75
C PRO A 37 -6.81 -6.71 -2.10
N THR A 38 -5.73 -6.71 -2.89
CA THR A 38 -4.46 -6.12 -2.44
C THR A 38 -4.65 -4.63 -2.23
N LYS A 39 -3.98 -4.09 -1.22
CA LYS A 39 -4.01 -2.67 -0.89
C LYS A 39 -2.80 -1.93 -1.47
N VAL A 40 -2.19 -2.53 -2.50
CA VAL A 40 -1.07 -1.99 -3.27
C VAL A 40 -1.63 -1.10 -4.38
N THR A 41 -1.13 0.12 -4.48
CA THR A 41 -1.45 1.07 -5.54
C THR A 41 -0.23 1.29 -6.44
N PRO A 42 -0.40 1.86 -7.66
CA PRO A 42 0.74 2.23 -8.51
C PRO A 42 1.71 3.21 -7.83
N LEU A 43 1.22 4.07 -6.93
CA LEU A 43 2.08 4.98 -6.17
C LEU A 43 2.96 4.21 -5.17
N ASP A 44 2.42 3.18 -4.52
CA ASP A 44 3.21 2.36 -3.57
C ASP A 44 4.38 1.69 -4.26
N VAL A 45 4.14 1.14 -5.46
CA VAL A 45 5.18 0.57 -6.33
C VAL A 45 6.23 1.63 -6.67
N ALA A 46 5.81 2.80 -7.16
CA ALA A 46 6.73 3.87 -7.53
C ALA A 46 7.58 4.37 -6.34
N ILE A 47 6.98 4.48 -5.14
CA ILE A 47 7.70 4.83 -3.91
C ILE A 47 8.75 3.77 -3.59
N ALA A 48 8.39 2.48 -3.67
CA ALA A 48 9.32 1.40 -3.40
C ALA A 48 10.48 1.36 -4.41
N GLU A 49 10.18 1.47 -5.71
CA GLU A 49 11.18 1.52 -6.78
C GLU A 49 12.16 2.70 -6.63
N ALA A 50 11.64 3.87 -6.25
CA ALA A 50 12.45 5.05 -5.96
C ALA A 50 13.38 4.84 -4.75
N CYS A 51 13.06 3.90 -3.86
CA CYS A 51 13.90 3.48 -2.75
C CYS A 51 14.85 2.32 -3.09
N GLY A 52 14.94 1.93 -4.37
CA GLY A 52 15.81 0.87 -4.83
C GLY A 52 15.20 -0.53 -4.74
N TRP A 53 13.91 -0.65 -4.39
CA TRP A 53 13.23 -1.93 -4.48
C TRP A 53 13.08 -2.35 -5.95
N ARG A 54 13.15 -3.66 -6.17
CA ARG A 54 12.81 -4.30 -7.43
C ARG A 54 11.91 -5.48 -7.10
N PRO A 55 10.80 -5.65 -7.83
CA PRO A 55 9.95 -6.82 -7.67
C PRO A 55 10.76 -8.08 -7.95
N SER A 56 10.40 -9.19 -7.28
CA SER A 56 10.95 -10.49 -7.64
C SER A 56 10.70 -10.81 -9.12
N ALA A 57 11.56 -11.60 -9.76
CA ALA A 57 11.38 -12.00 -11.17
C ALA A 57 10.07 -12.78 -11.40
N GLU A 58 9.53 -13.39 -10.35
CA GLU A 58 8.26 -14.11 -10.35
C GLU A 58 7.04 -13.16 -10.27
N THR A 59 7.25 -11.91 -9.82
CA THR A 59 6.21 -10.90 -9.66
C THR A 59 6.31 -9.86 -10.78
N GLY A 60 5.68 -10.12 -11.92
CA GLY A 60 5.43 -9.07 -12.91
C GLY A 60 4.53 -7.99 -12.29
N VAL A 61 5.05 -6.77 -12.08
CA VAL A 61 4.29 -5.67 -11.43
C VAL A 61 3.02 -5.34 -12.21
N GLU A 62 3.11 -5.30 -13.53
CA GLU A 62 1.96 -5.01 -14.40
C GLU A 62 0.87 -6.08 -14.25
N ASP A 63 1.26 -7.36 -14.37
CA ASP A 63 0.35 -8.50 -14.20
C ASP A 63 -0.25 -8.55 -12.79
N ALA A 64 0.56 -8.30 -11.77
CA ALA A 64 0.13 -8.25 -10.37
C ALA A 64 -0.93 -7.15 -10.14
N MET A 65 -0.72 -5.98 -10.72
CA MET A 65 -1.65 -4.86 -10.62
C MET A 65 -2.92 -5.09 -11.45
N ALA A 66 -2.82 -5.72 -12.62
CA ALA A 66 -3.97 -6.10 -13.44
C ALA A 66 -4.84 -7.15 -12.73
N ALA A 67 -4.23 -8.19 -12.16
CA ALA A 67 -4.93 -9.22 -11.39
C ALA A 67 -5.64 -8.64 -10.16
N ALA A 68 -4.98 -7.72 -9.46
CA ALA A 68 -5.56 -6.98 -8.33
C ALA A 68 -6.81 -6.18 -8.74
N ALA A 69 -6.73 -5.45 -9.84
CA ALA A 69 -7.84 -4.63 -10.34
C ALA A 69 -9.04 -5.50 -10.78
N ALA A 70 -8.78 -6.61 -11.49
CA ALA A 70 -9.82 -7.54 -11.93
C ALA A 70 -10.60 -8.13 -10.75
N GLN A 71 -9.91 -8.51 -9.67
CA GLN A 71 -10.56 -9.07 -8.49
C GLN A 71 -11.32 -8.01 -7.67
N ALA A 72 -10.79 -6.79 -7.56
CA ALA A 72 -11.53 -5.68 -6.96
C ALA A 72 -12.84 -5.38 -7.70
N TYR A 73 -12.79 -5.40 -9.04
CA TYR A 73 -13.98 -5.25 -9.87
C TYR A 73 -14.99 -6.38 -9.65
N ALA A 74 -14.52 -7.64 -9.65
CA ALA A 74 -15.36 -8.81 -9.43
C ALA A 74 -16.07 -8.80 -8.06
N ALA A 75 -15.38 -8.33 -7.02
CA ALA A 75 -15.93 -8.16 -5.67
C ALA A 75 -17.03 -7.08 -5.63
N ILE A 76 -16.82 -5.94 -6.29
CA ILE A 76 -17.84 -4.88 -6.40
C ILE A 76 -19.06 -5.38 -7.20
N ALA A 77 -18.83 -6.16 -8.25
CA ALA A 77 -19.88 -6.74 -9.07
C ALA A 77 -20.67 -7.87 -8.38
N GLY A 78 -20.31 -8.26 -7.14
CA GLY A 78 -20.97 -9.35 -6.40
C GLY A 78 -20.72 -10.74 -6.99
N THR A 79 -19.71 -10.89 -7.86
CA THR A 79 -19.47 -12.13 -8.62
C THR A 79 -18.53 -13.13 -7.92
N GLN A 80 -18.04 -12.80 -6.73
CA GLN A 80 -17.07 -13.61 -5.97
C GLN A 80 -17.62 -14.18 -4.64
N GLU A 81 -18.93 -14.39 -4.51
CA GLU A 81 -19.46 -15.07 -3.32
C GLU A 81 -18.93 -16.52 -3.25
N GLY A 82 -18.14 -16.80 -2.21
CA GLY A 82 -17.73 -18.17 -1.83
C GLY A 82 -16.38 -18.65 -2.34
N GLN A 83 -15.64 -17.89 -3.17
CA GLN A 83 -14.27 -18.28 -3.55
C GLN A 83 -13.23 -17.75 -2.55
N PRO A 84 -12.27 -18.58 -2.11
CA PRO A 84 -11.15 -18.09 -1.31
C PRO A 84 -10.35 -17.10 -2.15
N SER A 85 -10.26 -15.85 -1.70
CA SER A 85 -9.51 -14.83 -2.43
C SER A 85 -8.04 -15.24 -2.54
N ALA A 86 -7.49 -15.12 -3.74
CA ALA A 86 -6.09 -15.44 -3.99
C ALA A 86 -5.18 -14.59 -3.07
N PRO A 87 -4.00 -15.12 -2.69
CA PRO A 87 -3.04 -14.32 -1.93
C PRO A 87 -2.65 -13.07 -2.72
N CYS A 88 -2.25 -12.01 -2.01
CA CYS A 88 -1.65 -10.85 -2.65
C CYS A 88 -0.48 -11.27 -3.55
N PRO A 89 -0.37 -10.79 -4.79
CA PRO A 89 0.72 -11.18 -5.70
C PRO A 89 2.11 -10.75 -5.21
N PHE A 90 2.18 -9.84 -4.24
CA PHE A 90 3.42 -9.41 -3.59
C PHE A 90 3.69 -10.16 -2.26
N LEU A 91 2.99 -11.26 -2.00
CA LEU A 91 3.19 -12.13 -0.85
C LEU A 91 3.95 -13.39 -1.30
N THR A 92 5.20 -13.52 -0.89
CA THR A 92 6.07 -14.68 -1.12
C THR A 92 6.07 -15.62 0.09
N ASP A 93 6.78 -16.74 -0.03
CA ASP A 93 7.09 -17.66 1.07
C ASP A 93 7.77 -16.97 2.26
N LYS A 94 8.56 -15.93 1.99
CA LYS A 94 9.26 -15.10 2.99
C LYS A 94 8.40 -13.96 3.54
N GLY A 95 7.17 -13.81 3.05
CA GLY A 95 6.26 -12.74 3.44
C GLY A 95 6.11 -11.66 2.35
N CYS A 96 5.80 -10.43 2.75
CA CYS A 96 5.60 -9.38 1.76
C CYS A 96 6.93 -8.98 1.09
N ASP A 97 6.95 -8.96 -0.24
CA ASP A 97 8.13 -8.62 -1.05
C ASP A 97 8.53 -7.13 -0.92
N PHE A 98 7.60 -6.27 -0.47
CA PHE A 98 7.91 -4.87 -0.20
C PHE A 98 8.83 -4.72 1.02
N PRO A 99 9.84 -3.83 0.95
CA PRO A 99 10.69 -3.51 2.09
C PRO A 99 9.88 -3.00 3.28
N GLY A 100 10.34 -3.31 4.49
CA GLY A 100 9.63 -2.97 5.72
C GLY A 100 9.40 -1.48 5.95
N ASP A 101 10.21 -0.62 5.32
CA ASP A 101 10.13 0.84 5.42
C ASP A 101 9.39 1.51 4.25
N VAL A 102 8.93 0.75 3.26
CA VAL A 102 8.12 1.24 2.13
C VAL A 102 7.00 0.25 1.80
N ARG A 103 6.40 -0.36 2.83
CA ARG A 103 5.20 -1.17 2.65
C ARG A 103 4.09 -0.34 2.00
N PRO A 104 3.18 -0.98 1.23
CA PRO A 104 2.06 -0.29 0.62
C PRO A 104 1.24 0.45 1.68
N TYR A 105 0.87 1.69 1.39
CA TYR A 105 0.21 2.57 2.35
C TYR A 105 -1.09 1.94 2.88
N GLY A 106 -1.92 1.36 2.00
CA GLY A 106 -3.15 0.70 2.42
C GLY A 106 -2.91 -0.52 3.32
N CYS A 107 -1.79 -1.22 3.14
CA CYS A 107 -1.37 -2.31 4.03
C CYS A 107 -0.89 -1.78 5.39
N ALA A 108 -0.06 -0.74 5.39
CA ALA A 108 0.47 -0.14 6.61
C ALA A 108 -0.61 0.54 7.47
N MET A 109 -1.66 1.07 6.85
CA MET A 109 -2.80 1.68 7.53
C MET A 109 -3.77 0.66 8.14
N HIS A 110 -3.65 -0.62 7.80
CA HIS A 110 -4.59 -1.64 8.25
C HIS A 110 -4.14 -2.34 9.53
N VAL A 111 -4.90 -2.12 10.61
CA VAL A 111 -4.78 -2.87 11.87
C VAL A 111 -5.93 -3.86 11.96
N CYS A 112 -5.65 -5.17 11.84
CA CYS A 112 -6.70 -6.18 11.96
C CYS A 112 -7.18 -6.32 13.42
N ARG A 113 -8.38 -6.88 13.60
CA ARG A 113 -9.00 -7.04 14.92
C ARG A 113 -8.14 -7.83 15.92
N PHE A 114 -7.41 -8.84 15.45
CA PHE A 114 -6.54 -9.67 16.29
C PHE A 114 -5.34 -8.87 16.83
N ILE A 115 -4.66 -8.12 15.96
CA ILE A 115 -3.57 -7.21 16.35
C ILE A 115 -4.11 -6.14 17.31
N ASN A 116 -5.22 -5.50 16.96
CA ASN A 116 -5.82 -4.46 17.78
C ASN A 116 -6.24 -4.97 19.18
N GLY A 117 -6.71 -6.22 19.26
CA GLY A 117 -7.06 -6.87 20.53
C GLY A 117 -5.88 -7.19 21.44
N ARG A 118 -4.67 -7.32 20.89
CA ARG A 118 -3.42 -7.56 21.65
C ARG A 118 -2.69 -6.28 22.06
N MET A 119 -3.03 -5.13 21.48
CA MET A 119 -2.40 -3.86 21.82
C MET A 119 -2.98 -3.24 23.09
N SER A 120 -2.11 -2.77 23.99
CA SER A 120 -2.55 -1.97 25.14
C SER A 120 -3.20 -0.65 24.69
N SER A 121 -4.00 -0.01 25.55
CA SER A 121 -4.58 1.31 25.23
C SER A 121 -3.51 2.37 24.92
N LYS A 122 -2.36 2.31 25.60
CA LYS A 122 -1.22 3.21 25.35
C LYS A 122 -0.60 2.95 23.97
N ASP A 123 -0.41 1.68 23.62
CA ASP A 123 0.16 1.29 22.31
C ASP A 123 -0.80 1.66 21.18
N ARG A 124 -2.10 1.41 21.33
CA ARG A 124 -3.12 1.84 20.35
C ARG A 124 -3.12 3.36 20.15
N ALA A 125 -2.99 4.14 21.22
CA ALA A 125 -2.92 5.59 21.11
C ALA A 125 -1.65 6.05 20.37
N ARG A 126 -0.50 5.46 20.70
CA ARG A 126 0.78 5.71 20.01
C ARG A 126 0.72 5.31 18.55
N PHE A 127 0.19 4.12 18.25
CA PHE A 127 0.05 3.60 16.90
C PHE A 127 -0.81 4.52 16.02
N ARG A 128 -1.97 4.97 16.54
CA ARG A 128 -2.82 5.95 15.84
C ARG A 128 -2.09 7.25 15.51
N ARG A 129 -1.21 7.75 16.39
CA ARG A 129 -0.40 8.95 16.10
C ARG A 129 0.52 8.72 14.91
N TYR A 130 1.18 7.56 14.84
CA TYR A 130 2.05 7.21 13.72
C TYR A 130 1.27 6.95 12.44
N LEU A 131 0.08 6.34 12.49
CA LEU A 131 -0.80 6.22 11.32
C LEU A 131 -1.22 7.59 10.78
N SER A 132 -1.60 8.52 11.66
CA SER A 132 -1.92 9.89 11.26
C SER A 132 -0.72 10.62 10.65
N GLN A 133 0.48 10.36 11.16
CA GLN A 133 1.72 10.89 10.57
C GLN A 133 1.99 10.28 9.19
N LEU A 134 1.86 8.96 9.06
CA LEU A 134 2.06 8.24 7.80
C LEU A 134 1.12 8.76 6.71
N ARG A 135 -0.16 8.98 7.05
CA ARG A 135 -1.14 9.59 6.15
C ARG A 135 -0.68 10.94 5.63
N ARG A 136 -0.27 11.85 6.53
CA ARG A 136 0.22 13.19 6.13
C ARG A 136 1.45 13.09 5.23
N ASP A 137 2.38 12.20 5.54
CA ASP A 137 3.59 12.04 4.73
C ASP A 137 3.26 11.46 3.35
N TYR A 138 2.33 10.49 3.26
CA TYR A 138 1.85 9.94 2.00
C TYR A 138 1.12 10.99 1.14
N GLU A 139 0.26 11.82 1.75
CA GLU A 139 -0.42 12.94 1.07
C GLU A 139 0.58 13.97 0.52
N ARG A 140 1.65 14.26 1.26
CA ARG A 140 2.73 15.14 0.79
C ARG A 140 3.50 14.55 -0.39
N ILE A 141 3.73 13.24 -0.40
CA ILE A 141 4.33 12.54 -1.55
C ILE A 141 3.40 12.65 -2.77
N LEU A 142 2.12 12.34 -2.60
CA LEU A 142 1.11 12.47 -3.66
C LEU A 142 1.11 13.87 -4.28
N GLN A 143 1.10 14.92 -3.44
CA GLN A 143 1.13 16.30 -3.90
C GLN A 143 2.41 16.60 -4.71
N THR A 144 3.56 16.11 -4.24
CA THR A 144 4.84 16.29 -4.93
C THR A 144 4.84 15.61 -6.31
N PHE A 145 4.26 14.42 -6.42
CA PHE A 145 4.09 13.73 -7.70
C PHE A 145 3.14 14.49 -8.65
N ALA A 146 2.03 15.01 -8.14
CA ALA A 146 1.08 15.80 -8.92
C ALA A 146 1.72 17.10 -9.45
N ASP A 147 2.46 17.82 -8.60
CA ASP A 147 3.14 19.06 -8.98
C ASP A 147 4.23 18.82 -10.02
N ASN A 148 4.99 17.73 -9.89
CA ASN A 148 6.00 17.34 -10.86
C ASN A 148 5.40 16.97 -12.22
N ARG A 149 4.25 16.28 -12.24
CA ARG A 149 3.52 15.99 -13.50
C ARG A 149 3.04 17.27 -14.19
N ARG A 150 2.53 18.24 -13.43
CA ARG A 150 2.12 19.55 -13.96
C ARG A 150 3.30 20.31 -14.57
N ARG A 151 4.45 20.38 -13.87
CA ARG A 151 5.66 21.07 -14.36
C ARG A 151 6.25 20.45 -15.62
N LYS A 152 6.14 19.12 -15.78
CA LYS A 152 6.66 18.40 -16.96
C LYS A 152 5.74 18.47 -18.18
N GLY A 153 4.64 19.23 -18.13
CA GLY A 153 3.72 19.37 -19.27
C GLY A 153 2.98 18.07 -19.65
N LEU A 154 2.88 17.11 -18.72
CA LEU A 154 2.19 15.83 -18.96
C LEU A 154 0.66 15.93 -18.89
N TYR A 155 0.13 17.10 -18.54
CA TYR A 155 -1.17 17.50 -19.04
C TYR A 155 -0.93 18.06 -20.42
N GLY A 156 -1.07 17.21 -21.44
CA GLY A 156 -1.23 17.69 -22.81
C GLY A 156 -2.28 18.79 -22.76
N ASP A 157 -1.92 19.96 -23.28
CA ASP A 157 -2.80 21.09 -23.41
C ASP A 157 -4.08 20.55 -24.06
N GLY A 158 -5.13 20.42 -23.27
CA GLY A 158 -6.45 20.01 -23.73
C GLY A 158 -7.07 21.15 -24.50
N SER A 159 -6.30 21.75 -25.42
CA SER A 159 -6.70 22.71 -26.42
C SER A 159 -7.77 22.01 -27.24
N VAL A 160 -8.99 22.12 -26.73
CA VAL A 160 -10.23 21.87 -27.46
C VAL A 160 -10.04 22.60 -28.77
N PRO A 161 -10.04 21.92 -29.93
CA PRO A 161 -9.96 22.63 -31.19
C PRO A 161 -11.15 23.58 -31.25
N SER A 162 -10.86 24.88 -31.20
CA SER A 162 -11.84 25.92 -31.46
C SER A 162 -12.47 25.58 -32.81
N ARG A 163 -13.74 25.16 -32.79
CA ARG A 163 -14.54 25.05 -34.01
C ARG A 163 -14.66 26.46 -34.55
N GLY A 164 -13.83 26.78 -35.53
CA GLY A 164 -14.03 27.94 -36.39
C GLY A 164 -15.36 27.78 -37.10
N GLY A 165 -16.27 28.71 -36.82
CA GLY A 165 -17.49 28.98 -37.57
C GLY A 165 -17.56 30.48 -37.80
#